data_AF-A0A7V8FCF9-F1
#
_entry.id   AF-A0A7V8FCF9-F1
#
_cell.length_a   1.000
_cell.length_b   1.000
_cell.length_c   1.000
_cell.angle_alpha   90.00
_cell.angle_beta   90.00
_cell.angle_gamma   90.00
#
_symmetry.space_group_name_H-M   'P 1'
#
loop_
_entity.id
_entity.type
_entity.pdbx_description
1 polymer ?
#
loop_
_entity_poly.entity_id
_entity_poly.type
_entity_poly.pdbx_seq_one_letter_code
_entity_poly.pdbx_strand_id
1 'polypeptide(L)'
;MIEADDDAAEASARVDETSARAIEIACRHIAIHEPFSNAPLDVGDRDLADFARIGAARLVSREELLKMAERNLSRFVSALRSRAAIYPQLDAVRLSVLAHVALAIRITALLECKPLWTAIHNSRWDDAADELMLTKWPEKARNDDDRRRMLELARMMRTGDEPAQLVSA
;
A
#
# COMPACT_ATOMS: atom_id res chain seq x y z
N MET A 1 29.66 20.67 -11.65
CA MET A 1 29.54 19.22 -11.94
C MET A 1 29.58 18.36 -10.67
N ILE A 2 29.87 18.92 -9.49
CA ILE A 2 29.81 18.21 -8.19
C ILE A 2 28.40 18.36 -7.56
N GLU A 3 27.78 19.55 -7.64
CA GLU A 3 26.45 19.82 -7.06
C GLU A 3 25.31 18.96 -7.62
N ALA A 4 25.32 18.64 -8.92
CA ALA A 4 24.26 17.84 -9.55
C ALA A 4 24.28 16.35 -9.11
N ASP A 5 25.45 15.84 -8.73
CA ASP A 5 25.60 14.46 -8.22
C ASP A 5 25.16 14.38 -6.75
N ASP A 6 25.44 15.42 -5.95
CA ASP A 6 25.01 15.52 -4.56
C ASP A 6 23.47 15.65 -4.45
N ASP A 7 22.84 16.49 -5.29
CA ASP A 7 21.37 16.64 -5.33
C ASP A 7 20.65 15.33 -5.69
N ALA A 8 21.23 14.57 -6.63
CA ALA A 8 20.69 13.27 -7.04
C ALA A 8 20.83 12.22 -5.93
N ALA A 9 21.96 12.21 -5.22
CA ALA A 9 22.18 11.32 -4.08
C ALA A 9 21.21 11.61 -2.93
N GLU A 10 20.98 12.89 -2.59
CA GLU A 10 20.01 13.30 -1.58
C GLU A 10 18.57 12.97 -1.97
N ALA A 11 18.20 13.17 -3.24
CA ALA A 11 16.89 12.77 -3.75
C ALA A 11 16.69 11.26 -3.64
N SER A 12 17.70 10.46 -3.99
CA SER A 12 17.66 9.00 -3.84
C SER A 12 17.52 8.58 -2.38
N ALA A 13 18.29 9.19 -1.47
CA ALA A 13 18.23 8.87 -0.05
C ALA A 13 16.83 9.15 0.55
N ARG A 14 16.22 10.30 0.20
CA ARG A 14 14.83 10.63 0.61
C ARG A 14 13.82 9.63 0.09
N VAL A 15 13.98 9.18 -1.15
CA VAL A 15 13.12 8.14 -1.75
C VAL A 15 13.26 6.83 -0.99
N ASP A 16 14.49 6.44 -0.64
CA ASP A 16 14.77 5.21 0.13
C ASP A 16 14.17 5.27 1.53
N GLU A 17 14.32 6.40 2.24
CA GLU A 17 13.74 6.62 3.56
C GLU A 17 12.21 6.59 3.52
N THR A 18 11.60 7.33 2.59
CA THR A 18 10.14 7.36 2.39
C THR A 18 9.61 5.96 2.07
N SER A 19 10.33 5.23 1.23
CA SER A 19 10.00 3.84 0.86
C SER A 19 10.04 2.90 2.07
N ALA A 20 11.11 2.97 2.86
CA ALA A 20 11.28 2.13 4.05
C ALA A 20 10.17 2.43 5.07
N ARG A 21 9.91 3.71 5.34
CA ARG A 21 8.85 4.12 6.27
C ARG A 21 7.47 3.71 5.79
N ALA A 22 7.18 3.81 4.49
CA ALA A 22 5.90 3.38 3.94
C ALA A 22 5.67 1.87 4.10
N ILE A 23 6.71 1.05 3.89
CA ILE A 23 6.64 -0.40 4.10
C ILE A 23 6.38 -0.71 5.57
N GLU A 24 7.08 -0.04 6.49
CA GLU A 24 6.88 -0.20 7.93
C GLU A 24 5.44 0.11 8.35
N ILE A 25 4.90 1.26 7.93
CA ILE A 25 3.52 1.68 8.21
C ILE A 25 2.53 0.64 7.66
N ALA A 26 2.72 0.22 6.41
CA ALA A 26 1.85 -0.77 5.78
C ALA A 26 1.89 -2.12 6.52
N CYS A 27 3.08 -2.59 6.92
CA CYS A 27 3.25 -3.83 7.69
C CYS A 27 2.56 -3.74 9.06
N ARG A 28 2.73 -2.64 9.80
CA ARG A 28 2.07 -2.43 11.10
C ARG A 28 0.56 -2.37 10.94
N HIS A 29 0.07 -1.64 9.94
CA HIS A 29 -1.36 -1.59 9.62
C HIS A 29 -1.91 -2.98 9.28
N ILE A 30 -1.21 -3.75 8.43
CA ILE A 30 -1.57 -5.14 8.11
C ILE A 30 -1.54 -6.03 9.36
N ALA A 31 -0.61 -5.81 10.30
CA ALA A 31 -0.46 -6.62 11.50
C ALA A 31 -1.56 -6.38 12.55
N ILE A 32 -2.12 -5.16 12.62
CA ILE A 32 -3.25 -4.80 13.50
C ILE A 32 -4.53 -5.50 13.06
N HIS A 33 -4.73 -5.63 11.74
CA HIS A 33 -5.89 -6.33 11.19
C HIS A 33 -5.59 -7.82 11.01
N GLU A 34 -6.55 -8.72 11.26
CA GLU A 34 -6.37 -10.12 10.83
C GLU A 34 -6.13 -10.15 9.30
N PRO A 35 -5.24 -11.03 8.79
CA PRO A 35 -5.07 -11.21 7.36
C PRO A 35 -6.34 -11.83 6.76
N PHE A 36 -7.28 -10.98 6.34
CA PHE A 36 -8.45 -11.24 5.49
C PHE A 36 -9.11 -12.62 5.73
N SER A 37 -9.94 -12.70 6.75
CA SER A 37 -10.74 -13.89 7.06
C SER A 37 -11.76 -14.13 5.92
N ASN A 38 -11.65 -15.27 5.22
CA ASN A 38 -12.60 -15.81 4.20
C ASN A 38 -12.51 -15.34 2.73
N ALA A 39 -11.34 -15.36 2.08
CA ALA A 39 -11.25 -15.24 0.62
C ALA A 39 -11.64 -16.58 -0.09
N PRO A 40 -12.46 -16.56 -1.17
CA PRO A 40 -12.89 -17.78 -1.87
C PRO A 40 -11.74 -18.53 -2.55
N LEU A 41 -11.85 -19.87 -2.53
CA LEU A 41 -10.96 -20.85 -3.14
C LEU A 41 -11.20 -20.92 -4.66
N ASP A 42 -10.55 -20.07 -5.46
CA ASP A 42 -10.36 -20.38 -6.88
C ASP A 42 -9.00 -19.90 -7.38
N VAL A 43 -8.35 -20.75 -8.18
CA VAL A 43 -6.92 -20.67 -8.51
C VAL A 43 -6.73 -19.89 -9.80
N GLY A 44 -6.12 -18.71 -9.69
CA GLY A 44 -5.62 -17.95 -10.84
C GLY A 44 -4.82 -16.73 -10.40
N ASP A 45 -3.51 -16.78 -10.64
CA ASP A 45 -2.47 -15.76 -10.47
C ASP A 45 -2.30 -15.09 -9.09
N ARG A 46 -1.04 -14.98 -8.66
CA ARG A 46 -0.60 -14.80 -7.27
C ARG A 46 -0.94 -13.42 -6.68
N ASP A 47 -2.03 -13.34 -5.92
CA ASP A 47 -2.60 -12.12 -5.30
C ASP A 47 -2.71 -12.22 -3.77
N LEU A 48 -3.15 -11.15 -3.08
CA LEU A 48 -3.41 -11.15 -1.63
C LEU A 48 -4.35 -12.25 -1.13
N ALA A 49 -5.21 -12.74 -2.02
CA ALA A 49 -6.04 -13.91 -1.78
C ALA A 49 -5.21 -15.15 -1.39
N ASP A 50 -3.94 -15.22 -1.81
CA ASP A 50 -3.00 -16.26 -1.41
C ASP A 50 -2.62 -16.20 0.07
N PHE A 51 -2.61 -15.02 0.70
CA PHE A 51 -2.25 -14.89 2.12
C PHE A 51 -3.33 -15.43 3.04
N ALA A 52 -4.58 -15.09 2.76
CA ALA A 52 -5.74 -15.67 3.43
C ALA A 52 -5.80 -17.18 3.20
N ARG A 53 -5.50 -17.65 1.97
CA ARG A 53 -5.45 -19.08 1.60
C ARG A 53 -4.37 -19.86 2.35
N ILE A 54 -3.15 -19.33 2.43
CA ILE A 54 -2.00 -19.95 3.09
C ILE A 54 -2.17 -19.95 4.63
N GLY A 55 -2.69 -18.85 5.19
CA GLY A 55 -3.01 -18.75 6.62
C GLY A 55 -4.16 -19.68 7.03
N ALA A 56 -5.25 -19.73 6.24
CA ALA A 56 -6.38 -20.62 6.50
C ALA A 56 -6.02 -22.11 6.38
N ALA A 57 -5.05 -22.46 5.53
CA ALA A 57 -4.50 -23.82 5.45
C ALA A 57 -3.65 -24.21 6.69
N ARG A 58 -3.38 -23.28 7.63
CA ARG A 58 -2.46 -23.44 8.77
C ARG A 58 -1.06 -23.91 8.39
N LEU A 59 -0.66 -23.72 7.13
CA LEU A 59 0.63 -24.21 6.63
C LEU A 59 1.79 -23.27 6.95
N VAL A 60 1.50 -22.04 7.40
CA VAL A 60 2.45 -20.95 7.52
C VAL A 60 2.07 -20.07 8.71
N SER A 61 3.05 -19.69 9.51
CA SER A 61 2.89 -18.87 10.71
C SER A 61 2.51 -17.41 10.38
N ARG A 62 1.98 -16.69 11.37
CA ARG A 62 1.71 -15.23 11.26
C ARG A 62 2.96 -14.44 10.87
N GLU A 63 4.11 -14.82 11.40
CA GLU A 63 5.39 -14.16 11.09
C GLU A 63 5.78 -14.33 9.62
N GLU A 64 5.62 -15.52 9.07
CA GLU A 64 5.91 -15.80 7.66
C GLU A 64 4.92 -15.08 6.72
N LEU A 65 3.64 -14.97 7.09
CA LEU A 65 2.67 -14.16 6.35
C LEU A 65 3.09 -12.68 6.29
N LEU A 66 3.56 -12.12 7.41
CA LEU A 66 4.04 -10.73 7.47
C LEU A 66 5.30 -10.54 6.62
N LYS A 67 6.29 -11.46 6.69
CA LYS A 67 7.50 -11.41 5.85
C LYS A 67 7.18 -11.46 4.36
N MET A 68 6.20 -12.26 3.97
CA MET A 68 5.77 -12.32 2.58
C MET A 68 5.01 -11.06 2.15
N ALA A 69 4.20 -10.45 3.02
CA ALA A 69 3.55 -9.18 2.77
C ALA A 69 4.59 -8.06 2.59
N GLU A 70 5.55 -7.96 3.50
CA GLU A 70 6.69 -7.05 3.43
C GLU A 70 7.42 -7.18 2.08
N ARG A 71 7.76 -8.41 1.67
CA ARG A 71 8.41 -8.64 0.37
C ARG A 71 7.58 -8.14 -0.81
N ASN A 72 6.25 -8.28 -0.76
CA ASN A 72 5.38 -7.79 -1.83
C ASN A 72 5.22 -6.26 -1.80
N LEU A 73 5.18 -5.65 -0.61
CA LEU A 73 5.22 -4.20 -0.44
C LEU A 73 6.52 -3.65 -1.04
N SER A 74 7.68 -4.25 -0.73
CA SER A 74 8.98 -3.86 -1.30
C SER A 74 8.99 -3.98 -2.82
N ARG A 75 8.36 -5.01 -3.39
CA ARG A 75 8.22 -5.14 -4.86
C ARG A 75 7.38 -4.01 -5.46
N PHE A 76 6.26 -3.65 -4.82
CA PHE A 76 5.43 -2.54 -5.27
C PHE A 76 6.18 -1.21 -5.21
N VAL A 77 6.81 -0.92 -4.08
CA VAL A 77 7.56 0.32 -3.89
C VAL A 77 8.72 0.40 -4.90
N SER A 78 9.44 -0.70 -5.13
CA SER A 78 10.46 -0.76 -6.19
C SER A 78 9.89 -0.55 -7.59
N ALA A 79 8.71 -1.10 -7.90
CA ALA A 79 8.05 -0.87 -9.19
C ALA A 79 7.65 0.61 -9.37
N LEU A 80 7.23 1.28 -8.28
CA LEU A 80 6.91 2.70 -8.29
C LEU A 80 8.13 3.59 -8.52
N ARG A 81 9.36 3.16 -8.19
CA ARG A 81 10.57 3.97 -8.43
C ARG A 81 10.72 4.39 -9.89
N SER A 82 10.21 3.59 -10.82
CA SER A 82 10.15 3.95 -12.25
C SER A 82 9.32 5.22 -12.54
N ARG A 83 8.47 5.62 -11.59
CA ARG A 83 7.69 6.87 -11.58
C ARG A 83 8.32 7.89 -10.63
N ALA A 84 9.63 8.10 -10.68
CA ALA A 84 10.37 9.00 -9.78
C ALA A 84 9.74 10.39 -9.60
N ALA A 85 9.06 10.91 -10.64
CA ALA A 85 8.39 12.21 -10.61
C ALA A 85 7.28 12.36 -9.55
N ILE A 86 6.66 11.26 -9.08
CA ILE A 86 5.58 11.34 -8.07
C ILE A 86 6.08 11.22 -6.63
N TYR A 87 7.30 10.72 -6.40
CA TYR A 87 7.85 10.52 -5.06
C TYR A 87 7.98 11.80 -4.24
N PRO A 88 8.42 12.95 -4.80
CA PRO A 88 8.50 14.20 -4.03
C PRO A 88 7.16 14.64 -3.44
N GLN A 89 6.04 14.17 -4.00
CA GLN A 89 4.70 14.53 -3.58
C GLN A 89 4.06 13.50 -2.63
N LEU A 90 4.59 12.27 -2.59
CA LEU A 90 4.08 11.19 -1.77
C LEU A 90 4.87 11.09 -0.48
N ASP A 91 4.24 11.45 0.64
CA ASP A 91 4.75 11.06 1.94
C ASP A 91 4.66 9.54 2.17
N ALA A 92 5.31 9.08 3.23
CA ALA A 92 5.35 7.66 3.57
C ALA A 92 3.97 7.07 3.89
N VAL A 93 3.04 7.85 4.46
CA VAL A 93 1.70 7.39 4.81
C VAL A 93 0.90 7.11 3.54
N ARG A 94 0.85 8.06 2.60
CA ARG A 94 0.14 7.91 1.33
C ARG A 94 0.76 6.81 0.47
N LEU A 95 2.09 6.68 0.46
CA LEU A 95 2.76 5.57 -0.19
C LEU A 95 2.40 4.21 0.44
N SER A 96 2.26 4.16 1.77
CA SER A 96 1.81 2.95 2.47
C SER A 96 0.40 2.54 2.06
N VAL A 97 -0.51 3.51 1.86
CA VAL A 97 -1.88 3.25 1.38
C VAL A 97 -1.84 2.63 -0.02
N LEU A 98 -1.09 3.24 -0.94
CA LEU A 98 -0.96 2.72 -2.30
C LEU A 98 -0.39 1.30 -2.32
N ALA A 99 0.62 1.02 -1.48
CA ALA A 99 1.20 -0.30 -1.36
C ALA A 99 0.19 -1.32 -0.81
N HIS A 100 -0.59 -0.91 0.18
CA HIS A 100 -1.65 -1.71 0.76
C HIS A 100 -2.76 -2.04 -0.24
N VAL A 101 -3.18 -1.05 -1.03
CA VAL A 101 -4.24 -1.25 -2.04
C VAL A 101 -3.70 -2.10 -3.20
N ALA A 102 -2.45 -1.88 -3.64
CA ALA A 102 -1.81 -2.67 -4.69
C ALA A 102 -1.71 -4.16 -4.32
N LEU A 103 -1.52 -4.45 -3.04
CA LEU A 103 -1.62 -5.79 -2.49
C LEU A 103 -3.01 -6.40 -2.79
N ALA A 104 -4.10 -5.67 -2.55
CA ALA A 104 -5.47 -6.18 -2.69
C ALA A 104 -5.99 -6.29 -4.14
N ILE A 105 -5.59 -5.39 -5.05
CA ILE A 105 -6.10 -5.34 -6.44
C ILE A 105 -5.05 -5.62 -7.52
N ARG A 106 -3.81 -5.91 -7.11
CA ARG A 106 -2.59 -6.02 -7.94
C ARG A 106 -1.96 -4.68 -8.29
N ILE A 107 -0.63 -4.72 -8.39
CA ILE A 107 0.23 -3.60 -8.76
C ILE A 107 -0.19 -3.02 -10.11
N THR A 108 -0.38 -3.86 -11.14
CA THR A 108 -0.72 -3.42 -12.49
C THR A 108 -2.06 -2.68 -12.55
N ALA A 109 -3.09 -3.22 -11.89
CA ALA A 109 -4.41 -2.59 -11.85
C ALA A 109 -4.36 -1.20 -11.19
N LEU A 110 -3.60 -1.05 -10.11
CA LEU A 110 -3.42 0.25 -9.46
C LEU A 110 -2.65 1.22 -10.38
N LEU A 111 -1.56 0.76 -11.02
CA LEU A 111 -0.75 1.57 -11.92
C LEU A 111 -1.51 2.06 -13.17
N GLU A 112 -2.53 1.34 -13.60
CA GLU A 112 -3.41 1.69 -14.75
C GLU A 112 -4.52 2.69 -14.39
N CYS A 113 -4.77 2.96 -13.11
CA CYS A 113 -5.76 3.92 -12.65
C CYS A 113 -5.31 5.38 -12.93
N LYS A 114 -5.43 5.83 -14.18
CA LYS A 114 -4.99 7.17 -14.61
C LYS A 114 -5.59 8.32 -13.77
N PRO A 115 -6.88 8.31 -13.39
CA PRO A 115 -7.46 9.38 -12.57
C PRO A 115 -6.76 9.50 -11.21
N LEU A 116 -6.51 8.39 -10.52
CA LEU A 116 -5.77 8.36 -9.26
C LEU A 116 -4.40 9.01 -9.37
N TRP A 117 -3.60 8.61 -10.36
CA TRP A 117 -2.25 9.17 -10.53
C TRP A 117 -2.27 10.65 -10.91
N THR A 118 -3.30 11.08 -11.63
CA THR A 118 -3.52 12.49 -11.96
C THR A 118 -3.90 13.30 -10.72
N ALA A 119 -4.71 12.73 -9.82
CA ALA A 119 -5.03 13.36 -8.53
C ALA A 119 -3.77 13.48 -7.65
N ILE A 120 -2.99 12.39 -7.53
CA ILE A 120 -1.72 12.36 -6.77
C ILE A 120 -0.74 13.40 -7.31
N HIS A 121 -0.50 13.44 -8.62
CA HIS A 121 0.43 14.38 -9.26
C HIS A 121 0.08 15.85 -9.02
N ASN A 122 -1.20 16.13 -8.80
CA ASN A 122 -1.70 17.48 -8.52
C ASN A 122 -1.97 17.70 -7.03
N SER A 123 -1.51 16.78 -6.16
CA SER A 123 -1.72 16.80 -4.72
C SER A 123 -3.20 16.95 -4.30
N ARG A 124 -4.13 16.45 -5.12
CA ARG A 124 -5.57 16.43 -4.84
C ARG A 124 -5.90 15.19 -4.03
N TRP A 125 -5.62 15.22 -2.73
CA TRP A 125 -5.66 14.04 -1.87
C TRP A 125 -7.07 13.51 -1.60
N ASP A 126 -8.06 14.41 -1.55
CA ASP A 126 -9.47 14.03 -1.47
C ASP A 126 -9.91 13.26 -2.71
N ASP A 127 -9.64 13.83 -3.90
CA ASP A 127 -9.89 13.17 -5.18
C ASP A 127 -9.15 11.83 -5.26
N ALA A 128 -7.88 11.77 -4.83
CA ALA A 128 -7.10 10.53 -4.86
C ALA A 128 -7.71 9.43 -3.98
N ALA A 129 -8.21 9.79 -2.79
CA ALA A 129 -8.91 8.85 -1.93
C ALA A 129 -10.25 8.39 -2.54
N ASP A 130 -10.98 9.28 -3.19
CA ASP A 130 -12.22 8.93 -3.89
C ASP A 130 -11.94 7.99 -5.08
N GLU A 131 -10.90 8.28 -5.88
CA GLU A 131 -10.49 7.42 -6.99
C GLU A 131 -10.08 6.02 -6.52
N LEU A 132 -9.43 5.88 -5.35
CA LEU A 132 -9.16 4.56 -4.74
C LEU A 132 -10.46 3.79 -4.47
N MET A 133 -11.49 4.48 -3.98
CA MET A 133 -12.81 3.91 -3.68
C MET A 133 -13.64 3.60 -4.94
N LEU A 134 -13.25 4.12 -6.10
CA LEU A 134 -13.86 3.78 -7.40
C LEU A 134 -13.17 2.59 -8.10
N THR A 135 -12.06 2.09 -7.54
CA THR A 135 -11.41 0.87 -8.06
C THR A 135 -12.18 -0.40 -7.66
N LYS A 136 -11.64 -1.58 -8.03
CA LYS A 136 -12.14 -2.88 -7.53
C LYS A 136 -11.76 -3.18 -6.08
N TRP A 137 -11.04 -2.30 -5.41
CA TRP A 137 -10.55 -2.54 -4.06
C TRP A 137 -11.68 -2.68 -3.02
N PRO A 138 -12.72 -1.83 -3.02
CA PRO A 138 -13.85 -2.00 -2.11
C PRO A 138 -14.61 -3.32 -2.27
N GLU A 139 -14.60 -3.91 -3.46
CA GLU A 139 -15.21 -5.22 -3.71
C GLU A 139 -14.50 -6.36 -2.93
N LYS A 140 -13.30 -6.12 -2.40
CA LYS A 140 -12.55 -7.09 -1.60
C LYS A 140 -13.00 -7.13 -0.15
N ALA A 141 -13.70 -6.12 0.35
CA ALA A 141 -14.18 -6.11 1.72
C ALA A 141 -15.34 -7.09 1.89
N ARG A 142 -15.15 -8.14 2.72
CA ARG A 142 -16.15 -9.21 2.91
C ARG A 142 -16.92 -9.08 4.22
N ASN A 143 -16.38 -8.37 5.20
CA ASN A 143 -16.98 -8.16 6.51
C ASN A 143 -16.83 -6.70 6.95
N ASP A 144 -17.37 -6.37 8.13
CA ASP A 144 -17.33 -5.00 8.66
C ASP A 144 -15.91 -4.53 8.99
N ASP A 145 -15.01 -5.43 9.38
CA ASP A 145 -13.62 -5.08 9.70
C ASP A 145 -12.83 -4.72 8.45
N ASP A 146 -13.02 -5.44 7.34
CA ASP A 146 -12.45 -5.07 6.04
C ASP A 146 -12.97 -3.71 5.56
N ARG A 147 -14.27 -3.43 5.78
CA ARG A 147 -14.86 -2.14 5.42
C ARG A 147 -14.28 -1.01 6.27
N ARG A 148 -14.11 -1.21 7.57
CA ARG A 148 -13.45 -0.24 8.47
C ARG A 148 -12.01 0.03 8.03
N ARG A 149 -11.25 -1.04 7.78
CA ARG A 149 -9.87 -0.96 7.28
C ARG A 149 -9.77 -0.19 5.96
N MET A 150 -10.70 -0.42 5.04
CA MET A 150 -10.77 0.32 3.78
C MET A 150 -11.04 1.81 4.00
N LEU A 151 -12.01 2.16 4.83
CA LEU A 151 -12.33 3.56 5.14
C LEU A 151 -11.16 4.25 5.87
N GLU A 152 -10.45 3.53 6.73
CA GLU A 152 -9.25 4.03 7.41
C GLU A 152 -8.13 4.35 6.41
N LEU A 153 -7.81 3.43 5.49
CA LEU A 153 -6.83 3.66 4.43
C LEU A 153 -7.22 4.83 3.51
N ALA A 154 -8.51 4.96 3.18
CA ALA A 154 -9.00 6.11 2.43
C ALA A 154 -8.80 7.43 3.21
N ARG A 155 -9.02 7.42 4.54
CA ARG A 155 -8.73 8.58 5.40
C ARG A 155 -7.24 8.90 5.44
N MET A 156 -6.37 7.89 5.59
CA MET A 156 -4.91 8.05 5.54
C MET A 156 -4.47 8.69 4.22
N MET A 157 -5.08 8.30 3.09
CA MET A 157 -4.79 8.93 1.80
C MET A 157 -5.14 10.42 1.77
N ARG A 158 -6.30 10.80 2.32
CA ARG A 158 -6.74 12.20 2.38
C ARG A 158 -5.83 13.03 3.26
N THR A 159 -5.59 12.60 4.50
CA THR A 159 -4.93 13.45 5.50
C THR A 159 -3.41 13.34 5.47
N GLY A 160 -2.87 12.16 5.13
CA GLY A 160 -1.45 11.86 5.26
C GLY A 160 -1.04 11.50 6.69
N ASP A 161 -1.99 11.23 7.58
CA ASP A 161 -1.73 10.86 8.98
C ASP A 161 -1.83 9.35 9.19
N GLU A 162 -0.99 8.81 10.07
CA GLU A 162 -1.18 7.46 10.59
C GLU A 162 -2.41 7.41 11.52
N PRO A 163 -3.23 6.34 11.47
CA PRO A 163 -4.31 6.13 12.41
C PRO A 163 -3.77 6.07 13.85
N ALA A 164 -4.56 6.55 14.82
CA ALA A 164 -4.11 6.67 16.21
C ALA A 164 -3.64 5.34 16.82
N GLN A 165 -4.22 4.22 16.38
CA GLN A 165 -3.79 2.88 16.80
C GLN A 165 -2.36 2.54 16.32
N LEU A 166 -1.90 3.13 15.21
CA LEU A 166 -0.52 3.02 14.73
C LEU A 166 0.43 4.05 15.35
N VAL A 167 -0.03 5.04 16.10
CA VAL A 167 0.92 5.95 16.79
C VAL A 167 1.26 5.41 18.19
N SER A 168 0.39 4.58 18.76
CA SER A 168 0.48 4.09 20.14
C SER A 168 1.00 2.65 20.29
N ALA A 169 1.30 1.96 19.18
CA ALA A 169 1.72 0.55 19.12
C ALA A 169 3.22 0.39 18.88
#